data_AF-A0A352WVP0-F1
#
_entry.id   AF-A0A352WVP0-F1
#
_cell.length_a   1.000
_cell.length_b   1.000
_cell.length_c   1.000
_cell.angle_alpha   90.00
_cell.angle_beta   90.00
_cell.angle_gamma   90.00
#
_symmetry.space_group_name_H-M   'P 1'
#
loop_
_entity.id
_entity.type
_entity.pdbx_description
1 polymer ?
#
loop_
_entity_poly.entity_id
_entity_poly.type
_entity_poly.pdbx_seq_one_letter_code
_entity_poly.pdbx_strand_id
1 'polypeptide(L)' 'IILPYYAFIKNNPDIQTEFIDNFSLQLSWRVQHVGLFRLVSPDNPIKIYFIDNEYYFGRPGIYGFSDDGERYAYFS' A
#
# COMPACT_ATOMS: atom_id res chain seq x y z
N ILE A 1 9.42 5.97 -5.82
CA ILE A 1 8.11 5.55 -6.39
C ILE A 1 7.28 4.99 -5.26
N ILE A 2 5.98 5.31 -5.19
CA ILE A 2 5.07 4.82 -4.15
C ILE A 2 4.03 3.93 -4.83
N LEU A 3 3.84 2.72 -4.32
CA LEU A 3 2.90 1.73 -4.82
C LEU A 3 1.93 1.29 -3.71
N PRO A 4 0.70 0.87 -4.05
CA PRO A 4 -0.20 0.22 -3.10
C PRO A 4 0.35 -1.15 -2.66
N TYR A 5 0.27 -1.44 -1.35
CA TYR A 5 0.70 -2.73 -0.81
C TYR A 5 -0.43 -3.77 -0.84
N TYR A 6 -0.68 -4.33 -2.03
CA TYR A 6 -1.72 -5.33 -2.20
C TYR A 6 -1.44 -6.63 -1.43
N ALA A 7 -2.51 -7.30 -0.99
CA ALA A 7 -2.44 -8.60 -0.32
C ALA A 7 -1.58 -9.64 -1.07
N PHE A 8 -1.64 -9.68 -2.41
CA PHE A 8 -0.81 -10.58 -3.22
C PHE A 8 0.69 -10.28 -3.10
N ILE A 9 1.08 -9.02 -2.97
CA ILE A 9 2.48 -8.60 -2.79
C ILE A 9 2.95 -8.96 -1.38
N LYS A 10 2.10 -8.73 -0.36
CA LYS A 10 2.37 -9.11 1.04
C LYS A 10 2.62 -10.59 1.21
N ASN A 11 1.85 -11.42 0.50
CA ASN A 11 1.92 -12.87 0.59
C ASN A 11 3.02 -13.47 -0.29
N ASN A 12 3.75 -12.65 -1.06
CA ASN A 12 4.83 -13.14 -1.91
C ASN A 12 6.17 -13.12 -1.15
N PRO A 13 6.75 -14.30 -0.84
CA PRO A 13 8.01 -14.38 -0.09
C PRO A 13 9.23 -13.84 -0.88
N ASP A 14 9.13 -13.76 -2.20
CA ASP A 14 10.21 -13.23 -3.05
C ASP A 14 10.35 -11.70 -2.93
N ILE A 15 9.30 -11.02 -2.44
CA ILE A 15 9.27 -9.58 -2.30
C ILE A 15 9.58 -9.21 -0.85
N GLN A 16 10.85 -8.95 -0.57
CA GLN A 16 11.26 -8.50 0.75
C GLN A 16 10.96 -7.02 0.94
N THR A 17 10.26 -6.71 2.02
CA THR A 17 9.94 -5.33 2.40
C THR A 17 10.41 -5.06 3.82
N GLU A 18 10.76 -3.80 4.07
CA GLU A 18 11.15 -3.27 5.36
C GLU A 18 10.08 -2.30 5.83
N PHE A 19 9.62 -2.46 7.07
CA PHE A 19 8.72 -1.51 7.70
C PHE A 19 9.46 -0.21 8.02
N ILE A 20 8.93 0.92 7.58
CA ILE A 20 9.53 2.25 7.82
C ILE A 20 8.77 2.98 8.92
N ASP A 21 7.46 3.15 8.75
CA ASP A 21 6.63 3.90 9.68
C ASP A 21 5.14 3.55 9.53
N ASN A 22 4.31 3.96 10.48
CA ASN A 22 2.85 3.92 10.35
C ASN A 22 2.23 5.22 10.86
N PHE A 23 1.12 5.62 10.25
CA PHE A 23 0.37 6.79 10.67
C PHE A 23 -1.13 6.58 10.42
N SER A 24 -1.94 7.43 11.04
CA SER A 24 -3.39 7.44 10.86
C SER A 24 -3.78 8.59 9.95
N LEU A 25 -4.60 8.31 8.94
CA LEU A 25 -5.10 9.32 8.00
C LEU A 25 -6.60 9.53 8.21
N GLN A 26 -6.99 10.78 8.45
CA GLN A 26 -8.39 11.16 8.63
C GLN A 26 -9.04 11.44 7.28
N LEU A 27 -10.01 10.62 6.90
CA LEU A 27 -10.82 10.72 5.68
C LEU A 27 -12.24 11.11 6.04
N SER A 28 -12.61 12.39 5.92
CA SER A 28 -13.95 12.90 6.24
C SER A 28 -14.53 12.33 7.54
N TRP A 29 -15.33 11.25 7.44
CA TRP A 29 -16.06 10.61 8.53
C TRP A 29 -15.37 9.37 9.12
N ARG A 30 -14.17 9.00 8.66
CA ARG A 30 -13.41 7.83 9.14
C ARG A 30 -11.93 8.14 9.32
N VAL A 31 -11.27 7.35 10.16
CA VAL A 31 -9.80 7.35 10.29
C VAL A 31 -9.32 5.99 9.80
N GLN A 32 -8.31 5.98 8.95
CA GLN A 32 -7.71 4.75 8.44
C GLN A 32 -6.25 4.65 8.84
N HIS A 33 -5.85 3.44 9.20
CA HIS A 33 -4.45 3.12 9.48
C HIS A 33 -3.68 2.94 8.18
N VAL A 34 -2.52 3.58 8.09
CA VAL A 34 -1.65 3.56 6.93
C VAL A 34 -0.26 3.10 7.36
N GLY A 35 0.23 2.02 6.75
CA GLY A 35 1.60 1.56 6.93
C GLY A 35 2.49 2.02 5.77
N LEU A 36 3.74 2.34 6.05
CA LEU A 36 4.75 2.66 5.04
C LEU A 36 5.85 1.60 5.09
N PHE A 37 6.06 0.96 3.94
CA PHE A 37 7.06 -0.08 3.75
C PHE A 37 8.00 0.33 2.62
N ARG A 38 9.22 -0.19 2.63
CA ARG A 38 10.23 0.01 1.59
C ARG A 38 10.60 -1.33 0.99
N LEU A 39 10.73 -1.39 -0.34
CA LEU A 39 11.27 -2.58 -0.99
C LEU A 39 12.75 -2.73 -0.65
N VAL A 40 13.15 -3.91 -0.18
CA VAL A 40 14.55 -4.27 0.02
C VAL A 40 15.07 -4.81 -1.30
N SER A 41 15.83 -3.99 -2.02
CA SER A 41 16.48 -4.38 -3.28
C SER A 41 17.87 -3.75 -3.35
N PRO A 42 18.93 -4.49 -2.98
CA PRO A 42 20.30 -3.97 -2.97
C PRO A 42 20.77 -3.47 -4.33
N ASP A 43 20.33 -4.14 -5.40
CA ASP A 43 20.79 -3.88 -6.77
C ASP A 43 19.90 -2.89 -7.54
N ASN A 44 18.80 -2.40 -6.94
CA ASN A 44 17.88 -1.49 -7.61
C ASN A 44 18.21 -0.03 -7.24
N PRO A 45 18.60 0.82 -8.21
CA PRO A 45 18.87 2.24 -7.94
C PRO A 45 17.60 3.03 -7.57
N ILE A 46 16.42 2.47 -7.79
CA ILE A 46 15.14 3.14 -7.53
C ILE A 46 14.60 2.74 -6.17
N LYS A 47 14.40 3.74 -5.30
CA LYS A 47 13.69 3.55 -4.01
C LYS A 47 12.20 3.37 -4.27
N ILE A 48 11.71 2.16 -4.01
CA ILE A 48 10.30 1.80 -4.09
C ILE A 48 9.73 1.71 -2.67
N TYR A 49 8.63 2.40 -2.44
CA TYR A 49 7.88 2.37 -1.20
C TYR A 49 6.50 1.77 -1.47
N PHE A 50 5.98 1.06 -0.47
CA PHE A 50 4.63 0.53 -0.46
C PHE A 50 3.81 1.20 0.63
N ILE A 51 2.61 1.62 0.28
CA ILE A 51 1.61 2.10 1.23
C ILE A 51 0.65 0.97 1.52
N ASP A 52 0.60 0.58 2.78
CA ASP A 52 -0.38 -0.32 3.32
C ASP A 52 -1.62 0.42 3.79
N ASN A 53 -2.77 -0.15 3.46
CA ASN A 53 -4.06 0.24 3.96
C ASN A 53 -4.96 -1.00 3.85
N GLU A 54 -5.29 -1.64 4.97
CA GLU A 54 -6.05 -2.89 4.96
C GLU A 54 -7.45 -2.73 4.35
N TYR A 55 -8.07 -1.56 4.54
CA TYR A 55 -9.40 -1.27 4.02
C TYR A 55 -9.43 -1.25 2.48
N TYR A 56 -8.38 -0.70 1.86
CA TYR A 56 -8.29 -0.59 0.40
C TYR A 56 -7.47 -1.71 -0.25
N PHE A 57 -6.31 -2.06 0.27
CA PHE A 57 -5.34 -2.96 -0.40
C PHE A 57 -5.30 -4.38 0.19
N GLY A 58 -6.00 -4.63 1.30
CA GLY A 58 -6.18 -5.97 1.89
C GLY A 58 -7.22 -6.86 1.19
N ARG A 59 -7.80 -6.41 0.07
CA ARG A 59 -8.87 -7.11 -0.65
C ARG A 59 -8.32 -8.16 -1.63
N PRO A 60 -9.10 -9.20 -1.97
CA PRO A 60 -8.67 -10.28 -2.88
C PRO A 60 -8.57 -9.86 -4.35
N GLY A 61 -8.93 -8.61 -4.71
CA GLY A 61 -8.91 -8.12 -6.09
C GLY A 61 -8.25 -6.75 -6.21
N ILE A 62 -7.68 -6.49 -7.39
CA ILE A 62 -7.06 -5.19 -7.73
C ILE A 62 -8.13 -4.21 -8.20
N TYR A 63 -9.07 -4.66 -9.05
CA TYR A 63 -10.15 -3.86 -9.64
C TYR A 63 -11.52 -4.53 -9.43
N GLY A 64 -12.58 -3.78 -9.71
CA GLY A 64 -13.95 -4.27 -9.73
C GLY A 64 -14.75 -3.89 -8.49
N PHE A 65 -14.28 -2.91 -7.70
CA PHE A 65 -14.98 -2.42 -6.52
C PHE A 65 -15.63 -1.08 -6.81
N SER A 66 -16.78 -0.82 -6.18
CA SER A 66 -17.53 0.44 -6.35
C SER A 66 -16.76 1.67 -5.90
N ASP A 67 -15.74 1.50 -5.05
CA ASP A 67 -14.87 2.52 -4.48
C ASP A 67 -13.48 2.58 -5.16
N ASP A 68 -13.29 1.98 -6.34
CA ASP A 68 -12.00 2.01 -7.04
C ASP A 68 -11.52 3.44 -7.33
N GLY A 69 -12.44 4.38 -7.60
CA GLY A 69 -12.09 5.80 -7.76
C GLY A 69 -11.47 6.41 -6.49
N GLU A 70 -11.99 6.06 -5.32
CA GLU A 70 -11.45 6.52 -4.02
C GLU A 70 -10.07 5.91 -3.74
N ARG A 71 -9.87 4.63 -4.12
CA ARG A 71 -8.60 3.90 -3.95
C ARG A 71 -7.44 4.53 -4.71
N TYR A 72 -7.68 5.05 -5.92
CA TYR A 72 -6.64 5.66 -6.74
C TYR A 72 -6.48 7.16 -6.51
N ALA A 73 -7.56 7.85 -6.09
CA ALA A 73 -7.46 9.22 -5.58
C ALA A 73 -6.48 9.32 -4.40
N TYR A 74 -6.27 8.22 -3.67
CA TYR A 74 -5.27 8.10 -2.61
C TYR A 74 -3.83 8.45 -3.05
N PHE A 75 -3.48 8.28 -4.33
CA PHE A 75 -2.14 8.52 -4.87
C PHE A 75 -2.01 9.77 -5.74
N SER A 76 -3.08 10.59 -5.82
CA SER A 76 -3.11 11.82 -6.62
C SER A 76 -2.68 13.04 -5.81
#